data_AF-A0A953DX95-F1
#
_entry.id   AF-A0A953DX95-F1
#
_cell.length_a   1.000
_cell.length_b   1.000
_cell.length_c   1.000
_cell.angle_alpha   90.00
_cell.angle_beta   90.00
_cell.angle_gamma   90.00
#
_symmetry.space_group_name_H-M   'P 1'
#
loop_
_entity.id
_entity.type
_entity.pdbx_description
1 polymer ?
#
loop_
_entity_poly.entity_id
_entity_poly.type
_entity_poly.pdbx_seq_one_letter_code
_entity_poly.pdbx_strand_id
1 'polypeptide(L)' 'VGDTVRCYARVERIGRTSMTIPVEVWVTRYMTGEELRVTHGVFTLVAVDETGKPIPVRRNSV' A
#
# COMPACT_ATOMS: atom_id res chain seq x y z
N VAL A 1 -15.12 -9.43 -14.92
CA VAL A 1 -14.87 -8.04 -15.39
C VAL A 1 -16.14 -7.26 -15.13
N GLY A 2 -16.05 -6.08 -14.51
CA GLY A 2 -17.20 -5.27 -14.07
C GLY A 2 -17.17 -4.92 -12.58
N ASP A 3 -16.51 -5.75 -11.77
CA ASP A 3 -16.32 -5.50 -10.33
C ASP A 3 -15.44 -4.27 -10.07
N THR A 4 -15.75 -3.53 -9.00
CA THR A 4 -14.92 -2.42 -8.54
C THR A 4 -13.89 -2.93 -7.56
N VAL A 5 -12.61 -2.69 -7.84
CA VAL A 5 -11.50 -3.02 -6.94
C VAL A 5 -11.09 -1.76 -6.18
N ARG A 6 -10.97 -1.86 -4.85
CA ARG A 6 -10.43 -0.80 -4.00
C ARG A 6 -9.21 -1.32 -3.25
N CYS A 7 -8.12 -0.58 -3.33
CA CYS A 7 -6.90 -0.86 -2.58
C CYS A 7 -6.69 0.23 -1.55
N TYR A 8 -6.67 -0.14 -0.27
CA TYR A 8 -6.36 0.77 0.82
C TYR A 8 -4.93 0.51 1.27
N ALA A 9 -4.09 1.54 1.20
CA ALA A 9 -2.70 1.48 1.63
C ALA A 9 -2.43 2.65 2.59
N ARG A 10 -1.67 2.38 3.66
CA ARG A 10 -1.24 3.41 4.61
C ARG A 10 0.19 3.16 5.05
N VAL A 11 0.94 4.22 5.33
CA VAL A 11 2.27 4.08 5.94
C VAL A 11 2.08 3.78 7.41
N GLU A 12 2.42 2.56 7.83
CA GLU A 12 2.33 2.13 9.21
C GLU A 12 3.61 2.45 10.00
N ARG A 13 4.77 2.32 9.34
CA ARG A 13 6.07 2.59 9.96
C ARG A 13 7.04 3.17 8.94
N ILE A 14 7.83 4.15 9.37
CA ILE A 14 8.95 4.70 8.60
C ILE A 14 10.26 4.33 9.33
N GLY A 15 11.11 3.55 8.67
CA GLY A 15 12.50 3.30 9.07
C GLY A 15 13.43 4.43 8.64
N ARG A 16 14.75 4.19 8.59
CA ARG A 16 15.69 5.19 8.06
C ARG A 16 15.49 5.35 6.55
N THR A 17 15.53 4.25 5.83
CA THR A 17 15.43 4.21 4.36
C THR A 17 14.23 3.41 3.88
N SER A 18 13.41 2.86 4.78
CA SER A 18 12.31 1.95 4.44
C SER A 18 10.97 2.38 5.01
N MET A 19 9.90 1.83 4.47
CA MET A 19 8.52 2.01 4.93
C MET A 19 7.79 0.68 4.98
N THR A 20 7.01 0.46 6.04
CA THR A 20 6.06 -0.65 6.14
C THR A 20 4.68 -0.15 5.74
N ILE A 21 4.08 -0.78 4.73
CA ILE A 21 2.80 -0.40 4.14
C ILE A 21 1.87 -1.64 4.13
N PRO A 22 0.97 -1.78 5.12
CA PRO A 22 -0.15 -2.69 4.99
C PRO A 22 -1.08 -2.24 3.85
N VAL A 23 -1.48 -3.19 3.02
CA VAL A 23 -2.43 -3.02 1.92
C VAL A 23 -3.60 -3.98 2.11
N GLU A 24 -4.80 -3.45 1.98
CA GLU A 24 -6.04 -4.23 1.94
C GLU A 24 -6.71 -4.05 0.59
N VAL A 25 -7.09 -5.15 -0.03
CA VAL A 25 -7.79 -5.15 -1.32
C VAL A 25 -9.21 -5.64 -1.11
N TRP A 26 -10.16 -4.84 -1.56
CA TRP A 26 -11.58 -5.08 -1.49
C TRP A 26 -12.18 -5.08 -2.89
N VAL A 27 -13.19 -5.92 -3.10
CA VAL A 27 -13.97 -5.98 -4.33
C VAL A 27 -15.42 -5.71 -4.01
N THR A 28 -16.05 -4.82 -4.77
CA THR A 28 -17.51 -4.71 -4.86
C THR A 28 -17.97 -5.44 -6.13
N ARG A 29 -18.77 -6.49 -5.96
CA ARG A 29 -19.35 -7.27 -7.06
C ARG A 29 -20.36 -6.42 -7.82
N TYR A 30 -20.20 -6.31 -9.15
CA TYR A 30 -21.07 -5.45 -9.96
C TYR A 30 -22.55 -5.84 -9.90
N MET A 31 -22.85 -7.14 -9.96
CA MET A 31 -24.22 -7.63 -10.06
C MET A 31 -24.97 -7.63 -8.73
N THR A 32 -24.25 -7.79 -7.61
CA THR A 32 -24.87 -8.00 -6.29
C THR A 32 -24.62 -6.86 -5.32
N GLY A 33 -23.65 -5.98 -5.61
CA GLY A 33 -23.19 -4.95 -4.67
C GLY A 33 -22.41 -5.49 -3.48
N GLU A 34 -22.16 -6.80 -3.42
CA GLU A 34 -21.46 -7.44 -2.30
C GLU A 34 -20.03 -6.93 -2.19
N GLU A 35 -19.61 -6.59 -0.96
CA GLU A 35 -18.23 -6.18 -0.66
C GLU A 35 -17.45 -7.30 0.03
N LEU A 36 -16.30 -7.65 -0.55
CA LEU A 36 -15.46 -8.74 -0.07
C LEU A 36 -14.02 -8.26 0.04
N ARG A 37 -13.38 -8.50 1.19
CA ARG A 37 -11.93 -8.37 1.30
C ARG A 37 -11.27 -9.57 0.64
N VAL A 38 -10.60 -9.34 -0.48
CA VAL A 38 -10.02 -10.43 -1.29
C VAL A 38 -8.55 -10.68 -0.98
N THR A 39 -7.82 -9.69 -0.45
CA THR A 39 -6.40 -9.83 -0.13
C THR A 39 -6.00 -8.87 0.98
N HIS A 40 -5.04 -9.31 1.80
CA HIS A 40 -4.33 -8.47 2.74
C HIS A 40 -2.84 -8.81 2.66
N GLY A 41 -1.97 -7.80 2.67
CA GLY A 41 -0.53 -7.99 2.63
C GLY A 41 0.21 -6.83 3.28
N VAL A 42 1.37 -7.13 3.86
CA VAL A 42 2.27 -6.12 4.44
C VAL A 42 3.50 -6.01 3.57
N PHE A 43 3.73 -4.83 3.00
CA PHE A 43 4.83 -4.57 2.08
C PHE A 43 5.90 -3.74 2.76
N THR A 44 7.16 -4.11 2.57
CA THR A 44 8.31 -3.27 2.95
C THR A 44 8.87 -2.63 1.69
N LEU A 45 8.86 -1.31 1.64
CA LEU A 45 9.42 -0.52 0.53
C LEU A 45 10.69 0.18 0.99
N VAL A 46 11.64 0.41 0.08
CA VAL A 46 12.91 1.10 0.35
C VAL A 46 13.04 2.28 -0.58
N ALA A 47 13.30 3.47 -0.02
CA ALA A 47 13.63 4.65 -0.80
C ALA A 47 15.06 4.54 -1.32
N VAL A 48 15.23 4.74 -2.63
CA VAL A 48 16.52 4.64 -3.33
C VAL A 48 16.73 5.85 -4.24
N ASP A 49 17.99 6.20 -4.52
CA ASP A 49 18.35 7.15 -5.57
C ASP A 49 18.36 6.52 -6.97
N GLU A 50 18.75 7.28 -7.98
CA GLU A 50 18.82 6.85 -9.39
C GLU A 50 19.79 5.67 -9.62
N THR A 51 20.73 5.44 -8.71
CA THR A 51 21.68 4.33 -8.77
C THR A 51 21.20 3.10 -7.97
N GLY A 52 20.03 3.18 -7.34
CA GLY A 52 19.49 2.14 -6.48
C GLY A 52 20.06 2.16 -5.05
N LYS A 53 20.85 3.17 -4.67
CA LYS A 53 21.41 3.26 -3.32
C LYS A 53 20.34 3.75 -2.33
N PRO A 54 20.15 3.10 -1.16
CA PRO A 54 19.15 3.52 -0.19
C PRO A 54 19.37 4.93 0.34
N ILE A 55 18.30 5.74 0.36
CA ILE A 55 18.30 7.12 0.86
C ILE A 55 17.31 7.30 2.02
N PRO A 56 17.52 8.28 2.92
CA PRO A 56 16.58 8.55 3.99
C PRO A 56 15.18 8.94 3.49
N VAL A 57 14.14 8.35 4.09
CA VAL A 57 12.75 8.73 3.83
C VAL A 57 12.48 10.07 4.51
N ARG A 58 12.01 11.07 3.74
CA ARG A 58 11.59 12.36 4.32
C ARG A 58 10.28 12.18 5.08
N ARG A 59 10.29 12.51 6.38
CA ARG A 59 9.06 12.63 7.17
C ARG A 59 8.54 14.05 7.02
N ASN A 60 7.41 14.22 6.36
CA ASN A 60 6.69 15.49 6.47
C ASN A 60 6.05 15.51 7.85
N SER A 61 6.60 16.32 8.75
CA SER A 61 5.94 16.70 9.99
C SER A 61 4.79 17.63 9.60
N VAL A 62 3.55 17.16 9.77
CA VAL A 62 2.39 18.04 9.79
C VAL A 62 2.38 18.80 11.11
#